data_AF-A0A1C5NYS7-F1
#
_entry.id   AF-A0A1C5NYS7-F1
#
_cell.length_a   1.000
_cell.length_b   1.000
_cell.length_c   1.000
_cell.angle_alpha   90.00
_cell.angle_beta   90.00
_cell.angle_gamma   90.00
#
_symmetry.space_group_name_H-M   'P 1'
#
loop_
_entity.id
_entity.type
_entity.pdbx_description
1 polymer ?
#
loop_
_entity_poly.entity_id
_entity_poly.type
_entity_poly.pdbx_seq_one_letter_code
_entity_poly.pdbx_strand_id
1 'polypeptide(L)' 'MIVDGVNFVEKQVRMMSKKKFIDTHMTCIWQKVAEENRRKKLSDVYDRIAGKSVKDADGESADK' A
#
# COMPACT_ATOMS: atom_id res chain seq x y z
N MET A 1 8.01 1.82 -2.06
CA MET A 1 7.75 2.85 -1.02
C MET A 1 8.34 2.41 0.32
N ILE A 2 9.19 3.20 0.98
CA ILE A 2 9.72 2.86 2.31
C ILE A 2 8.95 3.62 3.39
N VAL A 3 8.43 2.93 4.39
CA VAL A 3 7.74 3.53 5.54
C VAL A 3 8.33 2.96 6.81
N ASP A 4 8.91 3.83 7.65
CA ASP A 4 9.33 3.45 9.01
C ASP A 4 10.29 2.23 8.98
N GLY A 5 11.23 2.26 8.03
CA GLY A 5 12.22 1.19 7.81
C GLY A 5 11.74 -0.02 7.01
N VAL A 6 10.45 -0.10 6.66
CA VAL A 6 9.87 -1.21 5.89
C VAL A 6 9.73 -0.82 4.43
N ASN A 7 10.30 -1.62 3.52
CA ASN A 7 10.13 -1.43 2.09
C ASN A 7 8.89 -2.17 1.58
N PHE A 8 7.91 -1.42 1.07
CA PHE A 8 6.71 -1.93 0.43
C PHE A 8 6.86 -1.90 -1.09
N VAL A 9 6.71 -3.08 -1.70
CA VAL A 9 6.80 -3.26 -3.15
C VAL A 9 5.44 -2.96 -3.78
N GLU A 10 5.35 -1.84 -4.51
CA GLU A 10 4.09 -1.31 -5.01
C GLU A 10 3.32 -2.28 -5.91
N LYS A 11 4.02 -3.00 -6.80
CA LYS A 11 3.42 -4.06 -7.63
C LYS A 11 2.77 -5.16 -6.79
N GLN A 12 3.48 -5.67 -5.76
CA GLN A 12 2.96 -6.73 -4.90
C GLN A 12 1.76 -6.26 -4.08
N VAL A 13 1.83 -5.05 -3.54
CA VAL A 13 0.74 -4.47 -2.75
C VAL A 13 -0.50 -4.24 -3.62
N ARG A 14 -0.35 -3.81 -4.88
CA ARG A 14 -1.46 -3.70 -5.86
C ARG A 14 -2.04 -5.06 -6.27
N MET A 15 -1.21 -6.11 -6.32
CA MET A 15 -1.66 -7.47 -6.63
C MET A 15 -2.32 -8.17 -5.43
N MET A 16 -2.02 -7.73 -4.20
CA MET A 16 -2.67 -8.23 -2.99
C MET A 16 -3.92 -7.44 -2.64
N SER A 17 -4.91 -8.09 -2.01
CA SER A 17 -6.06 -7.37 -1.46
C SER A 17 -5.72 -6.69 -0.12
N LYS A 18 -6.31 -5.52 0.14
CA LYS A 18 -6.16 -4.75 1.39
C LYS A 18 -6.25 -5.61 2.65
N LYS A 19 -7.23 -6.53 2.70
CA LYS A 19 -7.43 -7.43 3.84
C LYS A 19 -6.24 -8.38 4.07
N LYS A 20 -5.76 -9.02 3.00
CA LYS A 20 -4.59 -9.93 3.03
C LYS A 20 -3.29 -9.19 3.33
N PHE A 21 -3.14 -7.99 2.77
CA PHE A 21 -2.01 -7.11 3.04
C PHE A 21 -1.93 -6.78 4.53
N ILE A 22 -3.01 -6.26 5.11
CA ILE A 22 -3.07 -5.92 6.53
C ILE A 22 -2.81 -7.15 7.39
N ASP A 23 -3.52 -8.26 7.17
CA ASP A 23 -3.40 -9.47 8.00
C ASP A 23 -1.97 -10.05 8.01
N THR A 24 -1.34 -10.14 6.83
CA THR A 24 0.02 -10.68 6.67
C THR A 24 1.08 -9.76 7.31
N HIS A 25 0.90 -8.44 7.20
CA HIS A 25 1.90 -7.47 7.64
C HIS A 25 1.68 -7.03 9.10
N MET A 26 0.45 -7.12 9.62
CA MET A 26 0.10 -6.74 10.99
C MET A 26 0.87 -7.54 12.03
N THR A 27 1.18 -8.80 11.75
CA THR A 27 1.96 -9.68 12.63
C THR A 27 3.46 -9.63 12.36
N CYS A 28 3.89 -9.11 11.21
CA CYS A 28 5.28 -9.18 10.75
C CYS A 28 6.06 -7.88 10.95
N ILE A 29 5.42 -6.72 10.78
CA ILE A 29 6.05 -5.39 10.87
C ILE A 29 5.42 -4.52 11.95
N TRP A 30 6.19 -3.56 12.48
CA TRP A 30 5.78 -2.61 13.52
C TRP A 30 5.18 -3.28 14.76
N GLN A 31 5.68 -4.45 15.16
CA GLN A 31 5.20 -5.17 16.35
C GLN A 31 5.29 -4.34 17.64
N LYS A 32 6.21 -3.36 17.70
CA LYS A 32 6.33 -2.40 18.82
C LYS A 32 5.21 -1.35 18.86
N VAL A 33 4.47 -1.18 17.77
CA VAL A 33 3.34 -0.24 17.67
C VAL A 33 2.06 -0.99 18.07
N ALA A 34 1.11 -0.32 18.72
CA ALA A 34 -0.19 -0.90 19.06
C ALA A 34 -0.92 -1.40 17.80
N GLU A 35 -1.70 -2.48 17.94
CA GLU A 35 -2.41 -3.12 16.83
C GLU A 35 -3.36 -2.17 16.09
N GLU A 36 -4.06 -1.30 16.82
CA GLU A 36 -4.94 -0.28 16.24
C GLU A 36 -4.17 0.67 15.31
N ASN A 37 -3.02 1.16 15.79
CA ASN A 37 -2.17 2.06 15.02
C ASN A 37 -1.54 1.33 13.82
N ARG A 38 -1.16 0.06 13.97
CA ARG A 38 -0.69 -0.79 12.86
C ARG A 38 -1.74 -0.92 11.77
N ARG A 39 -2.99 -1.22 12.12
CA ARG A 39 -4.09 -1.33 11.15
C ARG A 39 -4.32 -0.04 10.39
N LYS A 40 -4.38 1.10 11.08
CA LYS A 40 -4.53 2.41 10.43
C LYS A 40 -3.37 2.69 9.47
N LYS A 41 -2.14 2.42 9.89
CA LYS A 41 -0.91 2.67 9.12
C LYS A 41 -0.81 1.74 7.89
N LEU A 42 -1.08 0.45 8.04
CA LEU A 42 -1.16 -0.50 6.92
C LEU A 42 -2.26 -0.12 5.93
N SER A 43 -3.43 0.30 6.42
CA SER A 43 -4.52 0.78 5.58
C SER A 43 -4.10 2.01 4.77
N ASP A 44 -3.46 3.00 5.39
CA ASP A 44 -2.95 4.21 4.73
C ASP A 44 -1.86 3.90 3.71
N VAL A 45 -0.89 3.02 4.03
CA VAL A 45 0.14 2.57 3.08
C VAL A 45 -0.47 1.89 1.87
N TYR A 46 -1.42 0.98 2.10
CA TYR A 46 -2.15 0.34 1.01
C TYR A 46 -2.87 1.38 0.16
N ASP A 47 -3.58 2.33 0.76
CA ASP A 47 -4.29 3.39 0.04
C ASP A 47 -3.34 4.31 -0.74
N ARG A 48 -2.16 4.63 -0.21
CA ARG A 48 -1.15 5.42 -0.94
C ARG A 48 -0.57 4.68 -2.14
N ILE A 49 -0.47 3.37 -2.06
CA ILE A 49 0.06 2.54 -3.14
C ILE A 49 -1.02 2.20 -4.17
N ALA A 50 -2.18 1.75 -3.71
CA ALA A 50 -3.32 1.38 -4.54
C ALA A 50 -4.07 2.61 -5.06
N GLY A 51 -4.23 3.66 -4.27
CA GLY A 51 -4.88 4.92 -4.67
C GLY A 51 -4.09 5.72 -5.71
N LYS A 52 -2.78 5.51 -5.83
CA LYS A 52 -1.97 6.03 -6.96
C LYS A 52 -2.27 5.31 -8.29
N SER A 53 -3.08 4.26 -8.30
CA SER A 53 -3.28 3.39 -9.48
C SER A 53 -4.30 3.86 -10.51
N VAL A 54 -4.97 5.01 -10.30
CA VAL A 54 -6.08 5.42 -11.18
C VAL A 54 -5.81 6.74 -11.92
N LYS A 55 -4.62 7.34 -11.82
CA LYS A 55 -4.34 8.60 -12.54
C LYS A 55 -3.30 8.52 -13.67
N ASP A 56 -2.64 7.39 -13.86
CA ASP A 56 -1.56 7.31 -14.86
C ASP A 56 -1.65 6.01 -15.68
N ALA A 57 -2.80 5.78 -16.34
CA ALA A 57 -2.92 4.83 -17.45
C ALA A 57 -4.28 4.95 -18.19
N ASP A 58 -4.67 6.16 -18.62
CA ASP A 58 -5.53 6.44 -19.80
C ASP A 58 -5.67 7.98 -19.93
N GLY A 59 -5.17 8.72 -20.92
CA GLY A 59 -4.40 8.34 -22.09
C GLY A 59 -3.56 9.52 -22.59
N GLU A 60 -2.36 9.20 -23.06
CA GLU A 60 -1.76 9.96 -24.14
C GLU A 60 -2.52 9.55 -25.41
N SER A 61 -3.29 10.47 -25.99
CA SER A 61 -3.46 10.52 -27.44
C SER A 61 -3.36 11.97 -27.85
N ALA A 62 -2.17 12.30 -28.36
CA ALA A 62 -2.05 13.30 -29.39
C ALA A 62 -3.01 12.96 -30.53
N ASP A 63 -3.74 13.94 -31.06
CA ASP A 63 -3.82 14.16 -32.50
C ASP A 63 -4.37 15.57 -32.80
N LYS A 64 -3.47 16.37 -33.38
CA LYS A 64 -3.64 17.43 -34.38
C LYS A 64 -4.44 18.70 -34.09
#